data_AF-A0A7K8UQC2-F1
#
_entry.id   AF-A0A7K8UQC2-F1
#
_cell.length_a   1.000
_cell.length_b   1.000
_cell.length_c   1.000
_cell.angle_alpha   90.00
_cell.angle_beta   90.00
_cell.angle_gamma   90.00
#
_symmetry.space_group_name_H-M   'P 1'
#
loop_
_entity.id
_entity.type
_entity.pdbx_description
1 polymer ?
#
loop_
_entity_poly.entity_id
_entity_poly.type
_entity_poly.pdbx_seq_one_letter_code
_entity_poly.pdbx_strand_id
1 'polypeptide(L)'
;RGRDVVPEIRAICMEELGTWMRSYAASFLTDGYLKYIGWTLHDKQREVRLQCVKALQGLYGRRDTAAHMELFTSRFKTRMVSMVLDKEPDVAVEVVKLLTLMLENMEEALTEEDCQSVYPAVYVSSRALASAAGLFLYRRLLDPQRESGDGDNRTFFRLLLAFFIESELHEHAAYLVDSLWDCAGPRLRDWETISALLLEESSN
;
A
#
# COMPACT_ATOMS: atom_id res chain seq x y z
N ARG A 1 8.43 28.53 -4.94
CA ARG A 1 9.77 27.90 -4.82
C ARG A 1 9.73 26.36 -4.95
N GLY A 2 8.62 25.75 -5.39
CA GLY A 2 8.55 24.28 -5.59
C GLY A 2 9.41 23.71 -6.74
N ARG A 3 10.11 24.56 -7.50
CA ARG A 3 11.09 24.17 -8.54
C ARG A 3 12.48 24.74 -8.26
N ASP A 4 12.78 24.98 -6.99
CA ASP A 4 14.09 25.48 -6.57
C ASP A 4 15.20 24.49 -6.95
N VAL A 5 16.42 24.98 -7.12
CA VAL A 5 17.58 24.12 -7.36
C VAL A 5 17.92 23.29 -6.11
N VAL A 6 17.64 23.83 -4.92
CA VAL A 6 17.90 23.17 -3.63
C VAL A 6 16.79 22.15 -3.32
N PRO A 7 17.11 20.86 -3.17
CA PRO A 7 16.12 19.80 -2.93
C PRO A 7 15.34 19.97 -1.63
N GLU A 8 16.02 20.39 -0.55
CA GLU A 8 15.40 20.63 0.76
C GLU A 8 14.29 21.68 0.69
N ILE A 9 14.51 22.76 -0.06
CA ILE A 9 13.49 23.80 -0.27
C ILE A 9 12.29 23.23 -1.02
N ARG A 10 12.51 22.38 -2.03
CA ARG A 10 11.41 21.71 -2.75
C ARG A 10 10.64 20.77 -1.83
N ALA A 11 11.33 19.99 -1.01
CA ALA A 11 10.74 19.06 -0.06
C ALA A 11 9.84 19.79 0.96
N ILE A 12 10.35 20.86 1.58
CA ILE A 12 9.57 21.71 2.50
C ILE A 12 8.33 22.29 1.81
N CYS A 13 8.46 22.76 0.56
CA CYS A 13 7.31 23.28 -0.18
C CYS A 13 6.21 22.22 -0.38
N MET A 14 6.58 20.96 -0.64
CA MET A 14 5.60 19.88 -0.84
C MET A 14 4.95 19.44 0.47
N GLU A 15 5.71 19.43 1.55
CA GLU A 15 5.22 19.16 2.89
C GLU A 15 4.16 20.19 3.33
N GLU A 16 4.49 21.48 3.22
CA GLU A 16 3.57 22.56 3.59
C GLU A 16 2.33 22.58 2.70
N LEU A 17 2.49 22.34 1.40
CA LEU A 17 1.35 22.25 0.49
C LEU A 17 0.40 21.12 0.88
N GLY A 18 0.92 19.95 1.23
CA GLY A 18 0.13 18.83 1.76
C GLY A 18 -0.59 19.19 3.06
N THR A 19 0.09 19.91 3.97
CA THR A 19 -0.50 20.40 5.21
C THR A 19 -1.67 21.37 4.97
N TRP A 20 -1.54 22.30 4.02
CA TRP A 20 -2.63 23.23 3.69
C TRP A 20 -3.81 22.53 3.04
N MET A 21 -3.56 21.58 2.13
CA MET A 21 -4.62 20.78 1.52
C MET A 21 -5.43 19.99 2.55
N ARG A 22 -4.76 19.43 3.57
CA ARG A 22 -5.44 18.71 4.67
C ARG A 22 -6.19 19.65 5.61
N SER A 23 -5.58 20.77 5.97
CA SER A 23 -6.13 21.67 7.00
C SER A 23 -7.24 22.57 6.47
N TYR A 24 -7.21 22.89 5.17
CA TYR A 24 -8.20 23.76 4.53
C TYR A 24 -8.53 23.29 3.11
N ALA A 25 -9.04 22.07 3.01
CA ALA A 25 -9.38 21.39 1.76
C ALA A 25 -10.29 22.22 0.85
N ALA A 26 -11.26 22.94 1.42
CA ALA A 26 -12.21 23.77 0.65
C ALA A 26 -11.57 24.83 -0.26
N SER A 27 -10.33 25.28 0.04
CA SER A 27 -9.61 26.23 -0.80
C SER A 27 -8.35 25.65 -1.46
N PHE A 28 -7.69 24.69 -0.82
CA PHE A 28 -6.40 24.20 -1.27
C PHE A 28 -6.45 22.84 -1.97
N LEU A 29 -7.46 22.01 -1.72
CA LEU A 29 -7.59 20.71 -2.37
C LEU A 29 -8.25 20.88 -3.74
N THR A 30 -7.48 21.44 -4.67
CA THR A 30 -7.90 21.68 -6.06
C THR A 30 -6.84 21.17 -7.02
N ASP A 31 -7.25 20.84 -8.25
CA ASP A 31 -6.34 20.38 -9.31
C ASP A 31 -5.19 21.35 -9.59
N GLY A 32 -5.47 22.66 -9.43
CA GLY A 32 -4.49 23.73 -9.58
C GLY A 32 -3.30 23.58 -8.65
N TYR A 33 -3.52 23.06 -7.43
CA TYR A 33 -2.46 22.79 -6.46
C TYR A 33 -1.97 21.35 -6.50
N LEU A 34 -2.86 20.36 -6.62
CA LEU A 34 -2.52 18.94 -6.63
C LEU A 34 -1.50 18.58 -7.72
N LYS A 35 -1.57 19.23 -8.90
CA LYS A 35 -0.60 19.01 -9.98
C LYS A 35 0.86 19.21 -9.55
N TYR A 36 1.13 20.08 -8.57
CA TYR A 36 2.49 20.29 -8.08
C TYR A 36 3.02 19.07 -7.33
N ILE A 37 2.20 18.42 -6.52
CA ILE A 37 2.59 17.15 -5.86
C ILE A 37 2.79 16.06 -6.92
N GLY A 38 1.83 15.92 -7.86
CA GLY A 38 1.89 14.88 -8.90
C GLY A 38 3.11 14.99 -9.83
N TRP A 39 3.48 16.20 -10.24
CA TRP A 39 4.72 16.39 -11.01
C TRP A 39 5.97 16.10 -10.19
N THR A 40 5.96 16.53 -8.92
CA THR A 40 7.12 16.40 -8.03
C THR A 40 7.37 14.95 -7.56
N LEU A 41 6.41 14.03 -7.75
CA LEU A 41 6.66 12.57 -7.64
C LEU A 41 7.76 12.06 -8.60
N HIS A 42 8.11 12.84 -9.64
CA HIS A 42 9.17 12.51 -10.60
C HIS A 42 10.51 13.17 -10.26
N ASP A 43 10.62 13.84 -9.11
CA ASP A 43 11.87 14.48 -8.69
C ASP A 43 13.01 13.46 -8.58
N LYS A 44 14.22 13.90 -8.91
CA LYS A 44 15.41 13.04 -8.87
C LYS A 44 15.86 12.76 -7.44
N GLN A 45 15.53 13.64 -6.50
CA GLN A 45 16.00 13.57 -5.12
C GLN A 45 15.02 12.80 -4.23
N ARG A 46 15.56 11.95 -3.36
CA ARG A 46 14.77 11.02 -2.54
C ARG A 46 13.81 11.75 -1.60
N GLU A 47 14.32 12.79 -0.94
CA GLU A 47 13.65 13.53 0.11
C GLU A 47 12.44 14.29 -0.44
N VAL A 48 12.52 14.72 -1.69
CA VAL A 48 11.44 15.42 -2.38
C VAL A 48 10.31 14.44 -2.72
N ARG A 49 10.65 13.27 -3.29
CA ARG A 49 9.65 12.21 -3.57
C ARG A 49 8.99 11.72 -2.28
N LEU A 50 9.79 11.51 -1.22
CA LEU A 50 9.30 11.09 0.09
C LEU A 50 8.25 12.06 0.65
N GLN A 51 8.52 13.37 0.58
CA GLN A 51 7.55 14.38 1.05
C GLN A 51 6.27 14.41 0.22
N CYS A 52 6.36 14.22 -1.10
CA CYS A 52 5.16 14.08 -1.93
C CYS A 52 4.30 12.87 -1.50
N VAL A 53 4.93 11.71 -1.29
CA VAL A 53 4.22 10.51 -0.86
C VAL A 53 3.57 10.70 0.51
N LYS A 54 4.27 11.28 1.49
CA LYS A 54 3.71 11.60 2.82
C LYS A 54 2.58 12.63 2.77
N ALA A 55 2.69 13.64 1.90
CA ALA A 55 1.62 14.59 1.66
C ALA A 55 0.36 13.87 1.16
N LEU A 56 0.51 12.99 0.16
CA LEU A 56 -0.59 12.17 -0.38
C LEU A 56 -1.17 11.20 0.65
N GLN A 57 -0.35 10.54 1.47
CA GLN A 57 -0.86 9.66 2.53
C GLN A 57 -1.82 10.40 3.44
N GLY A 58 -1.49 11.64 3.85
CA GLY A 58 -2.39 12.41 4.68
C GLY A 58 -3.68 12.86 3.96
N LEU A 59 -3.72 12.86 2.61
CA LEU A 59 -4.92 13.15 1.82
C LEU A 59 -5.77 11.90 1.57
N TYR A 60 -5.15 10.74 1.30
CA TYR A 60 -5.90 9.48 1.15
C TYR A 60 -6.27 8.86 2.49
N GLY A 61 -5.60 9.23 3.59
CA GLY A 61 -5.86 8.73 4.93
C GLY A 61 -7.19 9.20 5.54
N ARG A 62 -7.94 10.06 4.86
CA ARG A 62 -9.29 10.44 5.27
C ARG A 62 -10.25 10.32 4.08
N ARG A 63 -11.40 9.69 4.29
CA ARG A 63 -12.40 9.43 3.23
C ARG A 63 -12.96 10.71 2.61
N ASP A 64 -13.10 11.77 3.41
CA ASP A 64 -13.59 13.08 2.95
C ASP A 64 -12.63 13.72 1.93
N THR A 65 -11.33 13.72 2.20
CA THR A 65 -10.34 14.25 1.25
C THR A 65 -10.09 13.30 0.08
N ALA A 66 -10.08 11.97 0.32
CA ALA A 66 -9.89 10.96 -0.71
C ALA A 66 -10.98 11.04 -1.82
N ALA A 67 -12.22 11.35 -1.46
CA ALA A 67 -13.33 11.53 -2.40
C ALA A 67 -13.06 12.65 -3.45
N HIS A 68 -12.17 13.60 -3.15
CA HIS A 68 -11.79 14.67 -4.07
C HIS A 68 -10.52 14.36 -4.88
N MET A 69 -9.95 13.15 -4.75
CA MET A 69 -8.69 12.79 -5.38
C MET A 69 -8.85 12.06 -6.72
N GLU A 70 -10.07 11.78 -7.19
CA GLU A 70 -10.34 10.92 -8.36
C GLU A 70 -9.56 11.32 -9.62
N LEU A 71 -9.63 12.60 -10.01
CA LEU A 71 -8.91 13.10 -11.19
C LEU A 71 -7.39 13.06 -11.01
N PHE A 72 -6.91 13.31 -9.79
CA PHE A 72 -5.49 13.20 -9.49
C PHE A 72 -5.01 11.73 -9.56
N THR A 73 -5.77 10.82 -8.94
CA THR A 73 -5.51 9.38 -8.95
C THR A 73 -5.42 8.87 -10.38
N SER A 74 -6.45 9.10 -11.20
CA SER A 74 -6.48 8.60 -12.59
C SER A 74 -5.27 9.05 -13.41
N ARG A 75 -4.75 10.26 -13.15
CA ARG A 75 -3.58 10.81 -13.85
C ARG A 75 -2.24 10.28 -13.35
N PHE A 76 -2.08 10.08 -12.04
CA PHE A 76 -0.77 9.80 -11.43
C PHE A 76 -0.65 8.39 -10.83
N LYS A 77 -1.71 7.57 -10.84
CA LYS A 77 -1.71 6.19 -10.31
C LYS A 77 -0.56 5.35 -10.84
N THR A 78 -0.38 5.29 -12.16
CA THR A 78 0.72 4.52 -12.78
C THR A 78 2.08 4.93 -12.22
N ARG A 79 2.29 6.23 -11.96
CA ARG A 79 3.52 6.71 -11.32
C ARG A 79 3.61 6.24 -9.88
N MET A 80 2.56 6.39 -9.08
CA MET A 80 2.56 5.95 -7.67
C MET A 80 2.85 4.45 -7.56
N VAL A 81 2.17 3.62 -8.36
CA VAL A 81 2.40 2.16 -8.41
C VAL A 81 3.84 1.83 -8.83
N SER A 82 4.40 2.52 -9.83
CA SER A 82 5.79 2.31 -10.24
C SER A 82 6.82 2.58 -9.14
N MET A 83 6.47 3.42 -8.14
CA MET A 83 7.36 3.77 -7.04
C MET A 83 7.42 2.72 -5.93
N VAL A 84 6.66 1.61 -6.04
CA VAL A 84 6.92 0.41 -5.22
C VAL A 84 8.33 -0.13 -5.48
N LEU A 85 8.84 0.08 -6.70
CA LEU A 85 10.21 -0.22 -7.10
C LEU A 85 11.09 1.04 -7.12
N ASP A 86 10.81 2.03 -6.28
CA ASP A 86 11.67 3.20 -6.16
C ASP A 86 13.09 2.75 -5.77
N LYS A 87 14.10 3.44 -6.33
CA LYS A 87 15.51 3.16 -6.06
C LYS A 87 15.83 3.26 -4.56
N GLU A 88 15.11 4.14 -3.86
CA GLU A 88 15.32 4.40 -2.45
C GLU A 88 14.27 3.63 -1.62
N PRO A 89 14.70 2.68 -0.76
CA PRO A 89 13.80 1.72 -0.13
C PRO A 89 12.82 2.37 0.86
N ASP A 90 13.20 3.49 1.49
CA ASP A 90 12.34 4.26 2.37
C ASP A 90 11.16 4.90 1.61
N VAL A 91 11.39 5.39 0.39
CA VAL A 91 10.33 5.88 -0.49
C VAL A 91 9.39 4.75 -0.88
N ALA A 92 9.91 3.58 -1.27
CA ALA A 92 9.10 2.41 -1.62
C ALA A 92 8.18 1.97 -0.47
N VAL A 93 8.69 1.94 0.77
CA VAL A 93 7.89 1.63 1.96
C VAL A 93 6.71 2.59 2.10
N GLU A 94 6.96 3.90 2.00
CA GLU A 94 5.91 4.91 2.12
C GLU A 94 4.91 4.86 0.96
N VAL A 95 5.35 4.44 -0.23
CA VAL A 95 4.46 4.24 -1.39
C VAL A 95 3.51 3.07 -1.14
N VAL A 96 4.00 1.93 -0.63
CA VAL A 96 3.12 0.79 -0.33
C VAL A 96 2.09 1.15 0.76
N LYS A 97 2.49 1.93 1.77
CA LYS A 97 1.55 2.49 2.75
C LYS A 97 0.50 3.41 2.10
N LEU A 98 0.93 4.27 1.17
CA LEU A 98 0.01 5.12 0.40
C LEU A 98 -1.00 4.29 -0.40
N LEU A 99 -0.55 3.25 -1.12
CA LEU A 99 -1.44 2.36 -1.88
C LEU A 99 -2.41 1.62 -0.96
N THR A 100 -1.99 1.26 0.26
CA THR A 100 -2.88 0.67 1.27
C THR A 100 -3.98 1.65 1.69
N LEU A 101 -3.64 2.92 1.93
CA LEU A 101 -4.63 3.95 2.24
C LEU A 101 -5.60 4.21 1.09
N MET A 102 -5.11 4.17 -0.16
CA MET A 102 -5.96 4.27 -1.35
C MET A 102 -6.95 3.12 -1.42
N LEU A 103 -6.49 1.88 -1.20
CA LEU A 103 -7.33 0.69 -1.17
C LEU A 103 -8.43 0.76 -0.10
N GLU A 104 -8.14 1.33 1.07
CA GLU A 104 -9.08 1.41 2.19
C GLU A 104 -10.09 2.57 2.06
N ASN A 105 -9.67 3.71 1.51
CA ASN A 105 -10.46 4.95 1.57
C ASN A 105 -11.02 5.42 0.23
N MET A 106 -10.57 4.84 -0.88
CA MET A 106 -11.04 5.18 -2.23
C MET A 106 -11.31 3.89 -3.02
N GLU A 107 -12.58 3.49 -3.05
CA GLU A 107 -13.02 2.31 -3.79
C GLU A 107 -12.64 2.41 -5.27
N GLU A 108 -12.24 1.30 -5.88
CA GLU A 108 -11.79 1.21 -7.28
C GLU A 108 -10.56 2.05 -7.66
N ALA A 109 -9.84 2.64 -6.69
CA ALA A 109 -8.63 3.42 -6.99
C ALA A 109 -7.51 2.61 -7.65
N LEU A 110 -7.41 1.31 -7.32
CA LEU A 110 -6.39 0.39 -7.81
C LEU A 110 -7.04 -0.75 -8.59
N THR A 111 -6.50 -1.07 -9.77
CA THR A 111 -6.91 -2.23 -10.56
C THR A 111 -6.23 -3.49 -10.02
N GLU A 112 -6.65 -4.67 -10.52
CA GLU A 112 -6.00 -5.92 -10.17
C GLU A 112 -4.53 -5.95 -10.60
N GLU A 113 -4.22 -5.44 -11.80
CA GLU A 113 -2.84 -5.32 -12.30
C GLU A 113 -1.98 -4.42 -11.39
N ASP A 114 -2.54 -3.30 -10.91
CA ASP A 114 -1.85 -2.43 -9.96
C ASP A 114 -1.53 -3.20 -8.66
N CYS A 115 -2.48 -3.97 -8.14
CA CYS A 115 -2.30 -4.74 -6.91
C CYS A 115 -1.26 -5.86 -7.10
N GLN A 116 -1.30 -6.57 -8.24
CA GLN A 116 -0.35 -7.62 -8.59
C GLN A 116 1.09 -7.13 -8.65
N SER A 117 1.31 -5.89 -9.06
CA SER A 117 2.65 -5.29 -9.06
C SER A 117 3.25 -5.09 -7.66
N VAL A 118 2.41 -5.05 -6.61
CA VAL A 118 2.83 -4.89 -5.21
C VAL A 118 3.18 -6.24 -4.59
N TYR A 119 2.52 -7.32 -4.98
CA TYR A 119 2.64 -8.63 -4.32
C TYR A 119 4.08 -9.17 -4.23
N PRO A 120 4.96 -9.04 -5.25
CA PRO A 120 6.35 -9.48 -5.12
C PRO A 120 7.12 -8.81 -3.98
N ALA A 121 6.68 -7.63 -3.53
CA ALA A 121 7.34 -6.91 -2.44
C ALA A 121 7.26 -7.66 -1.11
N VAL A 122 6.37 -8.63 -0.91
CA VAL A 122 6.32 -9.46 0.33
C VAL A 122 7.54 -10.38 0.48
N TYR A 123 8.28 -10.63 -0.61
CA TYR A 123 9.43 -11.53 -0.64
C TYR A 123 10.78 -10.79 -0.66
N VAL A 124 10.79 -9.45 -0.60
CA VAL A 124 12.03 -8.68 -0.69
C VAL A 124 12.84 -8.74 0.61
N SER A 125 14.15 -8.58 0.51
CA SER A 125 15.08 -8.64 1.65
C SER A 125 14.91 -7.49 2.65
N SER A 126 14.36 -6.36 2.22
CA SER A 126 14.03 -5.25 3.11
C SER A 126 12.78 -5.57 3.91
N ARG A 127 12.95 -6.01 5.17
CA ARG A 127 11.82 -6.36 6.05
C ARG A 127 10.80 -5.23 6.16
N ALA A 128 11.23 -3.97 6.23
CA ALA A 128 10.29 -2.84 6.32
C ALA A 128 9.36 -2.75 5.10
N LEU A 129 9.88 -3.02 3.89
CA LEU A 129 9.10 -3.03 2.66
C LEU A 129 8.22 -4.28 2.58
N ALA A 130 8.78 -5.44 2.93
CA ALA A 130 8.04 -6.70 2.99
C ALA A 130 6.85 -6.60 3.95
N SER A 131 7.04 -6.09 5.17
CA SER A 131 5.95 -5.91 6.14
C SER A 131 4.89 -4.90 5.68
N ALA A 132 5.29 -3.82 4.99
CA ALA A 132 4.33 -2.88 4.40
C ALA A 132 3.50 -3.55 3.29
N ALA A 133 4.15 -4.35 2.42
CA ALA A 133 3.48 -5.11 1.37
C ALA A 133 2.60 -6.23 1.93
N GLY A 134 3.01 -6.85 3.03
CA GLY A 134 2.22 -7.85 3.75
C GLY A 134 0.92 -7.25 4.29
N LEU A 135 0.96 -6.03 4.83
CA LEU A 135 -0.27 -5.33 5.22
C LEU A 135 -1.16 -5.03 4.00
N PHE A 136 -0.59 -4.56 2.89
CA PHE A 136 -1.35 -4.33 1.65
C PHE A 136 -2.02 -5.61 1.16
N LEU A 137 -1.27 -6.71 1.07
CA LEU A 137 -1.74 -8.04 0.68
C LEU A 137 -2.85 -8.52 1.62
N TYR A 138 -2.66 -8.38 2.94
CA TYR A 138 -3.65 -8.77 3.93
C TYR A 138 -4.98 -8.04 3.68
N ARG A 139 -4.93 -6.71 3.56
CA ARG A 139 -6.13 -5.90 3.31
C ARG A 139 -6.80 -6.22 1.99
N ARG A 140 -6.03 -6.54 0.94
CA ARG A 140 -6.56 -6.76 -0.40
C ARG A 140 -7.16 -8.14 -0.61
N LEU A 141 -6.46 -9.18 -0.17
CA LEU A 141 -6.74 -10.57 -0.53
C LEU A 141 -6.96 -11.49 0.66
N LEU A 142 -6.34 -11.25 1.82
CA LEU A 142 -6.33 -12.24 2.90
C LEU A 142 -7.32 -11.93 4.03
N ASP A 143 -7.92 -10.74 4.07
CA ASP A 143 -8.85 -10.36 5.13
C ASP A 143 -10.18 -11.13 4.98
N PRO A 144 -10.45 -12.15 5.82
CA PRO A 144 -11.62 -13.02 5.66
C PRO A 144 -12.94 -12.29 5.90
N GLN A 145 -12.91 -11.12 6.53
CA GLN A 145 -14.09 -10.28 6.72
C GLN A 145 -14.66 -9.76 5.40
N ARG A 146 -13.84 -9.69 4.33
CA ARG A 146 -14.31 -9.27 3.00
C ARG A 146 -15.21 -10.32 2.33
N GLU A 147 -15.01 -11.61 2.61
CA GLU A 147 -15.75 -12.70 1.96
C GLU A 147 -16.89 -13.27 2.82
N SER A 148 -16.65 -13.47 4.11
CA SER A 148 -17.51 -14.32 4.96
C SER A 148 -18.18 -13.59 6.12
N GLY A 149 -17.78 -12.35 6.44
CA GLY A 149 -18.31 -11.55 7.56
C GLY A 149 -17.95 -12.07 8.96
N ASP A 150 -17.76 -13.38 9.12
CA ASP A 150 -17.43 -14.06 10.38
C ASP A 150 -15.93 -14.01 10.71
N GLY A 151 -15.09 -13.66 9.73
CA GLY A 151 -13.65 -13.51 9.93
C GLY A 151 -12.92 -14.83 10.23
N ASP A 152 -13.47 -15.95 9.76
CA ASP A 152 -12.99 -17.32 9.97
C ASP A 152 -11.51 -17.46 9.58
N ASN A 153 -10.74 -18.05 10.49
CA ASN A 153 -9.32 -18.26 10.29
C ASN A 153 -9.01 -19.37 9.28
N ARG A 154 -9.96 -20.29 9.04
CA ARG A 154 -9.82 -21.31 7.98
C ARG A 154 -9.81 -20.67 6.60
N THR A 155 -10.70 -19.70 6.36
CA THR A 155 -10.75 -18.91 5.13
C THR A 155 -9.44 -18.14 4.93
N PHE A 156 -8.92 -17.50 5.98
CA PHE A 156 -7.60 -16.84 5.93
C PHE A 156 -6.50 -17.79 5.46
N PHE A 157 -6.38 -19.00 6.04
CA PHE A 157 -5.35 -19.96 5.62
C PHE A 157 -5.55 -20.48 4.20
N ARG A 158 -6.79 -20.68 3.76
CA ARG A 158 -7.08 -21.08 2.36
C ARG A 158 -6.65 -20.00 1.37
N LEU A 159 -6.99 -18.74 1.63
CA LEU A 159 -6.58 -17.60 0.82
C LEU A 159 -5.05 -17.43 0.80
N LEU A 160 -4.40 -17.60 1.96
CA LEU A 160 -2.94 -17.53 2.08
C LEU A 160 -2.25 -18.64 1.26
N LEU A 161 -2.76 -19.87 1.33
CA LEU A 161 -2.25 -21.00 0.55
C LEU A 161 -2.48 -20.80 -0.95
N ALA A 162 -3.67 -20.34 -1.35
CA ALA A 162 -3.97 -20.02 -2.74
C ALA A 162 -2.99 -18.97 -3.28
N PHE A 163 -2.79 -17.87 -2.55
CA PHE A 163 -1.80 -16.85 -2.91
C PHE A 163 -0.38 -17.42 -3.02
N PHE A 164 0.06 -18.22 -2.05
CA PHE A 164 1.41 -18.79 -2.06
C PHE A 164 1.63 -19.70 -3.29
N ILE A 165 0.68 -20.58 -3.58
CA ILE A 165 0.75 -21.53 -4.69
C ILE A 165 0.65 -20.82 -6.04
N GLU A 166 -0.35 -19.94 -6.21
CA GLU A 166 -0.64 -19.28 -7.49
C GLU A 166 0.40 -18.22 -7.86
N SER A 167 1.03 -17.59 -6.87
CA SER A 167 2.02 -16.55 -7.14
C SER A 167 3.31 -17.09 -7.78
N GLU A 168 3.68 -18.35 -7.50
CA GLU A 168 4.93 -18.99 -7.94
C GLU A 168 6.20 -18.13 -7.72
N LEU A 169 6.17 -17.20 -6.74
CA LEU A 169 7.25 -16.22 -6.53
C LEU A 169 8.40 -16.74 -5.67
N HIS A 170 8.17 -17.77 -4.85
CA HIS A 170 9.17 -18.33 -3.94
C HIS A 170 8.89 -19.80 -3.61
N GLU A 171 9.95 -20.60 -3.43
CA GLU A 171 9.84 -22.03 -3.12
C GLU A 171 9.40 -22.35 -1.67
N HIS A 172 9.42 -21.35 -0.77
CA HIS A 172 9.11 -21.56 0.65
C HIS A 172 8.39 -20.35 1.25
N ALA A 173 7.55 -20.60 2.25
CA ALA A 173 6.69 -19.57 2.83
C ALA A 173 7.37 -18.64 3.85
N ALA A 174 8.65 -18.84 4.19
CA ALA A 174 9.29 -18.13 5.30
C ALA A 174 9.21 -16.59 5.21
N TYR A 175 9.54 -16.02 4.04
CA TYR A 175 9.45 -14.56 3.81
C TYR A 175 8.00 -14.07 3.80
N LEU A 176 7.09 -14.81 3.18
CA LEU A 176 5.67 -14.47 3.16
C LEU A 176 5.11 -14.42 4.60
N VAL A 177 5.41 -15.42 5.41
CA VAL A 177 4.97 -15.48 6.81
C VAL A 177 5.58 -14.34 7.63
N ASP A 178 6.87 -14.03 7.47
CA ASP A 178 7.50 -12.88 8.16
C ASP A 178 6.88 -11.54 7.74
N SER A 179 6.59 -11.36 6.45
CA SER A 179 5.95 -10.15 5.92
C SER A 179 4.56 -9.89 6.53
N LEU A 180 3.84 -10.97 6.87
CA LEU A 180 2.50 -10.91 7.45
C LEU A 180 2.52 -10.94 8.98
N TRP A 181 3.68 -11.13 9.61
CA TRP A 181 3.77 -11.39 11.04
C TRP A 181 3.23 -10.25 11.90
N ASP A 182 3.47 -9.02 11.48
CA ASP A 182 3.08 -7.83 12.23
C ASP A 182 1.56 -7.55 12.10
N CYS A 183 0.95 -7.83 10.94
CA CYS A 183 -0.48 -7.54 10.69
C CYS A 183 -1.42 -8.73 10.97
N ALA A 184 -0.96 -9.96 10.75
CA ALA A 184 -1.75 -11.19 10.86
C ALA A 184 -1.19 -12.17 11.90
N GLY A 185 -0.23 -11.76 12.73
CA GLY A 185 0.44 -12.61 13.71
C GLY A 185 -0.47 -13.45 14.62
N PRO A 186 -1.58 -12.93 15.18
CA PRO A 186 -2.53 -13.75 15.94
C PRO A 186 -3.13 -14.89 15.11
N ARG A 187 -3.46 -14.64 13.84
CA ARG A 187 -4.02 -15.64 12.91
C ARG A 187 -3.00 -16.69 12.52
N LEU A 188 -1.78 -16.27 12.19
CA LEU A 188 -0.68 -17.15 11.80
C LEU A 188 -0.24 -18.11 12.92
N ARG A 189 -0.53 -17.77 14.18
CA ARG A 189 -0.21 -18.60 15.36
C ARG A 189 -1.33 -19.54 15.79
N ASP A 190 -2.43 -19.59 15.04
CA ASP A 190 -3.52 -20.52 15.29
C ASP A 190 -3.17 -21.93 14.77
N TRP A 191 -2.29 -22.59 15.50
CA TRP A 191 -1.81 -23.94 15.18
C TRP A 191 -2.91 -25.00 15.27
N GLU A 192 -3.96 -24.75 16.07
CA GLU A 192 -5.11 -25.65 16.19
C GLU A 192 -5.88 -25.71 14.88
N THR A 193 -6.21 -24.55 14.30
CA THR A 193 -6.88 -24.48 13.00
C THR A 193 -6.01 -25.07 11.89
N ILE A 194 -4.71 -24.78 11.86
CA ILE A 194 -3.80 -25.36 10.86
C ILE A 194 -3.77 -26.89 10.97
N SER A 195 -3.64 -27.43 12.19
CA SER A 195 -3.58 -28.88 12.41
C SER A 195 -4.90 -29.54 12.04
N ALA A 196 -6.04 -28.92 12.37
CA ALA A 196 -7.36 -29.41 11.98
C ALA A 196 -7.50 -29.46 10.46
N LEU A 197 -7.13 -28.40 9.74
CA LEU A 197 -7.18 -28.35 8.27
C LEU A 197 -6.34 -29.45 7.60
N LEU A 198 -5.20 -29.82 8.18
CA LEU A 198 -4.34 -30.88 7.65
C LEU A 198 -4.89 -32.30 7.92
N LEU A 199 -5.71 -32.44 8.96
CA LEU A 199 -6.33 -33.71 9.35
C LEU A 199 -7.70 -33.93 8.71
N GLU A 200 -8.26 -32.92 8.05
CA GLU A 200 -9.50 -33.08 7.30
C GLU A 200 -9.30 -34.04 6.14
N GLU A 201 -9.95 -35.20 6.21
CA GLU A 201 -10.01 -36.11 5.07
C GLU A 201 -10.63 -35.37 3.89
N SER A 202 -9.97 -35.45 2.73
CA SER A 202 -10.53 -34.96 1.47
C SER A 202 -11.88 -35.65 1.28
N SER A 203 -12.95 -34.92 1.53
CA SER A 203 -14.30 -35.36 1.21
C SER A 203 -14.33 -35.51 -0.32
N ASN A 204 -14.14 -36.73 -0.81
CA ASN A 204 -14.24 -37.07 -2.24
C ASN A 204 -15.60 -36.66 -2.80
#